data_AF-A0A818R4L3-F1
#
_entry.id   AF-A0A818R4L3-F1
#
_cell.length_a   1.000
_cell.length_b   1.000
_cell.length_c   1.000
_cell.angle_alpha   90.00
_cell.angle_beta   90.00
_cell.angle_gamma   90.00
#
_symmetry.space_group_name_H-M   'P 1'
#
loop_
_entity.id
_entity.type
_entity.pdbx_description
1 polymer ?
#
loop_
_entity_poly.entity_id
_entity_poly.type
_entity_poly.pdbx_seq_one_letter_code
_entity_poly.pdbx_strand_id
1 'polypeptide(L)' 'MKCITFLSKNLKRGVARSGDDVRWPNGIVPYEIAQGYRFYHEQSRPDRDNYVRVNYANIQQGNKDFNNHSNTKEL' A
#
# COMPACT_ATOMS: atom_id res chain seq x y z
N MET A 1 -8.37 -49.92 -29.49
CA MET A 1 -7.81 -48.56 -29.35
C MET A 1 -8.84 -47.71 -28.62
N LYS A 2 -8.68 -47.47 -27.32
CA LYS A 2 -9.57 -46.59 -26.54
C LYS A 2 -8.74 -45.41 -26.07
N CYS A 3 -9.00 -44.26 -26.66
CA CYS A 3 -8.51 -42.97 -26.21
C CYS A 3 -9.10 -42.71 -24.82
N ILE A 4 -8.25 -42.72 -23.79
CA ILE A 4 -8.64 -42.28 -22.45
C ILE A 4 -8.15 -40.84 -22.34
N THR A 5 -9.03 -39.91 -22.68
CA THR A 5 -8.80 -38.48 -22.43
C THR A 5 -8.86 -38.26 -20.92
N PHE A 6 -7.70 -38.16 -20.26
CA PHE A 6 -7.63 -37.66 -18.89
C PHE A 6 -7.96 -36.15 -18.90
N LEU A 7 -9.24 -35.83 -18.81
CA LEU A 7 -9.70 -34.48 -18.53
C LEU A 7 -9.40 -34.18 -17.06
N SER A 8 -8.21 -33.61 -16.81
CA SER A 8 -7.88 -32.94 -15.55
C SER A 8 -8.86 -31.80 -15.33
N LYS A 9 -9.95 -32.08 -14.60
CA LYS A 9 -10.80 -31.04 -14.04
C LYS A 9 -10.24 -30.63 -12.68
N ASN A 10 -9.12 -29.91 -12.72
CA ASN A 10 -8.65 -29.13 -11.57
C ASN A 10 -9.57 -27.90 -11.42
N LEU A 11 -10.82 -28.12 -11.01
CA LEU A 11 -11.76 -27.04 -10.75
C LEU A 11 -11.43 -26.40 -9.40
N LYS A 12 -10.65 -25.33 -9.42
CA LYS A 12 -10.46 -24.47 -8.26
C LYS A 12 -11.82 -23.84 -7.92
N ARG A 13 -12.47 -24.32 -6.85
CA ARG A 13 -13.68 -23.69 -6.32
C ARG A 13 -13.26 -22.43 -5.59
N GLY A 14 -13.47 -21.27 -6.21
CA GLY A 14 -13.40 -19.99 -5.52
C GLY A 14 -14.59 -19.87 -4.58
N VAL A 15 -14.34 -19.52 -3.32
CA VAL A 15 -15.39 -19.14 -2.37
C VAL A 15 -15.49 -17.61 -2.42
N ALA A 16 -16.61 -17.09 -2.90
CA ALA A 16 -16.92 -15.67 -2.76
C ALA A 16 -17.54 -15.45 -1.37
N ARG A 17 -16.89 -14.65 -0.53
CA ARG A 17 -17.50 -14.14 0.70
C ARG A 17 -18.25 -12.86 0.34
N SER A 18 -19.53 -12.77 0.72
CA SER A 18 -20.31 -11.54 0.55
C SER A 18 -19.64 -10.41 1.34
N GLY A 19 -19.46 -9.25 0.71
CA GLY A 19 -18.49 -8.20 1.08
C GLY A 19 -18.76 -7.41 2.37
N ASP A 20 -19.72 -7.84 3.18
CA ASP A 20 -20.06 -7.19 4.45
C ASP A 20 -19.18 -7.68 5.61
N ASP A 21 -18.64 -8.91 5.52
CA ASP A 21 -17.78 -9.52 6.56
C ASP A 21 -16.33 -8.99 6.57
N VAL A 22 -15.95 -8.14 5.62
CA VAL A 22 -14.60 -7.52 5.51
C VAL A 22 -14.58 -6.05 5.91
N ARG A 23 -15.73 -5.47 6.25
CA ARG A 23 -15.83 -4.10 6.71
C ARG A 23 -15.75 -4.06 8.23
N TRP A 24 -15.10 -3.04 8.77
CA TRP A 24 -14.99 -2.83 10.21
C TRP A 24 -16.39 -2.64 10.80
N PRO A 25 -16.92 -3.59 11.60
CA PRO A 25 -18.25 -3.46 12.17
C PRO A 25 -18.25 -2.24 13.09
N ASN A 26 -19.16 -1.29 12.87
CA ASN A 26 -19.26 -0.04 13.64
C ASN A 26 -18.07 0.93 13.49
N GLY A 27 -17.39 0.94 12.35
CA GLY A 27 -16.33 1.93 12.09
C GLY A 27 -16.87 3.37 12.08
N ILE A 28 -16.66 4.09 13.18
CA ILE A 28 -16.91 5.53 13.26
C ILE A 28 -15.65 6.25 12.77
N VAL A 29 -15.77 7.04 11.70
CA VAL A 29 -14.67 7.88 11.21
C VAL A 29 -14.68 9.17 12.01
N PRO A 30 -13.65 9.45 12.83
CA PRO A 30 -13.70 10.56 13.79
C PRO A 30 -13.58 11.96 13.14
N TYR A 31 -13.11 12.04 11.89
CA TYR A 31 -12.82 13.30 11.21
C TYR A 31 -13.18 13.26 9.73
N GLU A 32 -13.65 14.38 9.20
CA GLU A 32 -13.87 14.59 7.77
C GLU A 32 -12.72 15.41 7.17
N ILE A 33 -12.14 14.93 6.07
CA ILE A 33 -11.07 15.64 5.36
C ILE A 33 -11.72 16.51 4.28
N ALA A 34 -11.50 17.83 4.34
CA ALA A 34 -12.07 18.71 3.33
C ALA A 34 -11.45 18.47 1.93
N GLN A 35 -12.24 18.74 0.91
CA GLN A 35 -11.81 18.56 -0.46
C GLN A 35 -10.71 19.57 -0.82
N GLY A 36 -9.60 19.08 -1.38
CA GLY A 36 -8.48 19.92 -1.80
C GLY A 36 -7.24 19.88 -0.89
N TYR A 37 -7.30 19.22 0.27
CA TYR A 37 -6.09 18.97 1.05
C TYR A 37 -5.14 18.00 0.33
N ARG A 38 -3.86 18.36 0.32
CA ARG A 38 -2.78 17.54 -0.20
C ARG A 38 -1.88 17.16 0.95
N PHE A 39 -1.78 15.86 1.22
CA PHE A 39 -0.87 15.33 2.21
C PHE A 39 0.37 14.79 1.50
N TYR A 40 1.52 15.08 2.10
CA TYR A 40 2.74 14.37 1.78
C TYR A 40 2.87 13.19 2.74
N HIS A 41 3.61 12.16 2.34
CA HIS A 41 3.92 11.10 3.29
C HIS A 41 4.76 11.68 4.43
N GLU A 42 4.42 11.34 5.68
CA GLU A 42 5.16 11.80 6.87
C GLU A 42 6.65 11.46 6.78
N GLN A 43 6.99 10.36 6.12
CA GLN A 43 8.38 9.95 5.86
C GLN A 43 9.17 10.91 4.95
N SER A 44 8.48 11.78 4.20
CA SER A 44 9.06 12.78 3.30
C SER A 44 9.22 14.15 3.99
N ARG A 45 8.87 14.26 5.27
CA ARG A 45 9.10 15.49 6.04
C ARG A 45 10.59 15.83 6.09
N PRO A 46 10.95 17.13 6.04
CA PRO A 46 12.35 17.56 6.09
C PRO A 46 13.03 17.22 7.42
N ASP A 47 12.27 17.10 8.51
CA ASP A 47 12.79 16.75 9.84
C ASP A 47 12.73 15.23 10.13
N ARG A 48 12.35 14.39 9.16
CA ARG A 48 12.23 12.93 9.34
C ARG A 48 13.49 12.31 9.91
N ASP A 49 14.66 12.75 9.46
CA ASP A 49 15.95 12.15 9.81
C ASP A 49 16.28 12.31 11.30
N ASN A 50 15.54 13.15 12.04
CA ASN A 50 15.62 13.26 13.50
C ASN A 50 14.89 12.12 14.24
N TYR A 51 13.94 11.44 13.58
CA TYR A 51 13.07 10.44 14.21
C TYR A 51 13.29 9.03 13.65
N VAL A 52 13.61 8.92 12.36
CA VAL A 52 13.71 7.62 11.68
C VAL A 52 14.93 7.60 10.76
N ARG A 53 15.65 6.47 10.78
CA ARG A 53 16.76 6.20 9.86
C ARG A 53 16.30 5.29 8.73
N VAL A 54 16.54 5.71 7.49
CA VAL A 54 16.26 4.90 6.30
C VAL A 54 17.41 3.96 6.01
N ASN A 55 17.10 2.68 5.81
CA ASN A 55 18.07 1.74 5.26
C ASN A 55 17.97 1.70 3.73
N TYR A 56 18.77 2.54 3.07
CA TYR A 56 18.74 2.68 1.61
C TYR A 56 19.15 1.40 0.85
N ALA A 57 19.86 0.47 1.49
CA ALA A 57 20.23 -0.81 0.87
C ALA A 57 19.03 -1.71 0.56
N ASN A 58 17.92 -1.53 1.29
CA ASN A 58 16.69 -2.31 1.12
C ASN A 58 15.69 -1.64 0.17
N ILE A 59 16.04 -0.49 -0.41
CA ILE A 59 15.15 0.24 -1.31
C ILE A 59 15.28 -0.34 -2.71
N GLN A 60 14.15 -0.65 -3.34
CA GLN A 60 14.10 -1.12 -4.72
C GLN A 60 14.62 -0.03 -5.67
N GLN A 61 15.46 -0.43 -6.62
CA GLN A 61 16.06 0.50 -7.57
C GLN A 61 14.98 1.23 -8.38
N GLY A 62 15.08 2.56 -8.44
CA GLY A 62 14.12 3.43 -9.14
C GLY A 62 13.01 4.00 -8.25
N ASN A 63 12.90 3.57 -6.99
CA ASN A 63 12.00 4.23 -6.03
C ASN A 63 12.55 5.61 -5.65
N LYS A 64 11.71 6.65 -5.79
CA LYS A 64 12.05 8.06 -5.51
C LYS A 64 11.41 8.63 -4.24
N ASP A 65 10.63 7.83 -3.53
CA ASP A 65 9.81 8.25 -2.38
C ASP A 65 10.66 8.64 -1.16
N PHE A 66 11.91 8.16 -1.14
CA PHE A 66 12.88 8.38 -0.06
C PHE A 66 13.99 9.37 -0.44
N ASN A 67 13.90 10.02 -1.61
CA ASN A 67 14.91 10.97 -2.04
C ASN A 67 15.02 12.09 -0.99
N ASN A 68 16.25 12.36 -0.54
CA ASN A 68 16.50 13.43 0.41
C ASN A 68 16.09 14.74 -0.26
N HIS A 69 15.01 15.34 0.22
CA HIS A 69 14.69 16.73 -0.09
C HIS A 69 15.81 17.53 0.58
N SER A 70 16.88 17.82 -0.16
CA SER A 70 17.96 18.67 0.29
C SER A 70 17.31 19.94 0.86
N ASN A 71 17.46 20.15 2.17
CA ASN A 71 16.86 21.25 2.92
C ASN A 71 16.87 22.53 2.08
N THR A 72 15.75 22.83 1.40
CA THR A 72 15.50 24.15 0.86
C THR A 72 15.19 24.98 2.10
N LYS A 73 16.24 25.54 2.71
CA LYS A 73 16.07 26.66 3.62
C LYS A 73 15.58 27.81 2.73
N GLU A 74 14.26 27.93 2.61
CA GLU A 74 13.67 29.16 2.13
C GLU A 74 14.11 30.29 3.08
N LEU A 75 14.68 31.34 2.49
CA LEU A 75 14.97 32.62 3.15
C LEU A 75 13.66 33.35 3.46
#